data_AF-D9MPI3-F1
#
_entry.id   AF-D9MPI3-F1
#
_cell.length_a   1.000
_cell.length_b   1.000
_cell.length_c   1.000
_cell.angle_alpha   90.00
_cell.angle_beta   90.00
_cell.angle_gamma   90.00
#
_symmetry.space_group_name_H-M   'P 1'
#
loop_
_entity.id
_entity.type
_entity.pdbx_description
1 polymer ?
#
loop_
_entity_poly.entity_id
_entity_poly.type
_entity_poly.pdbx_seq_one_letter_code
_entity_poly.pdbx_strand_id
1 'polypeptide(L)'
;AAAEARKKAAAEKAAADKKAAEKAAADKKAAEKAAAEKAAADKKAAAEKAAADKKAAAAKAAAEKAAAAKAAAEADDIFGELSSGKNAPKTGGGAKG
;
A
#
# COMPACT_ATOMS: atom_id res chain seq x y z
N ALA A 1 65.61 28.17 17.42
CA ALA A 1 64.29 28.61 17.92
C ALA A 1 63.23 28.74 16.80
N ALA A 2 63.44 29.59 15.78
CA ALA A 2 62.41 29.84 14.75
C ALA A 2 62.05 28.63 13.85
N ALA A 3 63.01 27.77 13.52
CA ALA A 3 62.77 26.58 12.70
C ALA A 3 61.92 25.52 13.42
N GLU A 4 62.21 25.26 14.69
CA GLU A 4 61.43 24.39 15.58
C GLU A 4 59.98 24.88 15.74
N ALA A 5 59.79 26.19 15.97
CA ALA A 5 58.47 26.79 16.08
C ALA A 5 57.63 26.64 14.78
N ARG A 6 58.26 26.85 13.61
CA ARG A 6 57.60 26.61 12.31
C ARG A 6 57.24 25.14 12.10
N LYS A 7 58.12 24.22 12.49
CA LYS A 7 57.88 22.77 12.37
C LYS A 7 56.71 22.33 13.25
N LYS A 8 56.62 22.85 14.47
CA LYS A 8 55.51 22.59 15.39
C LYS A 8 54.18 23.14 14.87
N ALA A 9 54.16 24.37 14.36
CA ALA A 9 52.97 24.98 13.77
C ALA A 9 52.48 24.24 12.51
N ALA A 10 53.39 23.76 11.66
CA ALA A 10 53.04 22.97 10.48
C ALA A 10 52.43 21.61 10.85
N ALA A 11 53.00 20.94 11.87
CA ALA A 11 52.48 19.67 12.37
C ALA A 11 51.08 19.83 12.99
N GLU A 12 50.85 20.89 13.76
CA GLU A 12 49.56 21.17 14.37
C GLU A 12 48.49 21.48 13.32
N LYS A 13 48.83 22.27 12.29
CA LYS A 13 47.94 22.55 11.16
C LYS A 13 47.60 21.28 10.38
N ALA A 14 48.57 20.42 10.11
CA ALA A 14 48.34 19.14 9.43
C ALA A 14 47.44 18.18 10.24
N ALA A 15 47.61 18.14 11.56
CA ALA A 15 46.77 17.35 12.44
C ALA A 15 45.32 17.87 12.48
N ALA A 16 45.14 19.19 12.52
CA ALA A 16 43.81 19.83 12.46
C ALA A 16 43.11 19.57 11.12
N ASP A 17 43.82 19.71 10.01
CA ASP A 17 43.30 19.42 8.66
C ASP A 17 42.85 17.96 8.53
N LYS A 18 43.68 17.02 9.01
CA LYS A 18 43.34 15.59 9.00
C LYS A 18 42.08 15.30 9.81
N LYS A 19 41.95 15.91 10.99
CA LYS A 19 40.77 15.73 11.86
C LYS A 19 39.50 16.32 11.25
N ALA A 20 39.61 17.46 10.57
CA ALA A 20 38.50 18.08 9.84
C ALA A 20 38.05 17.22 8.66
N ALA A 21 38.99 16.69 7.87
CA ALA A 21 38.71 15.79 6.76
C ALA A 21 38.02 14.48 7.23
N GLU A 22 38.47 13.90 8.35
CA GLU A 22 37.89 12.70 8.91
C GLU A 22 36.45 12.94 9.40
N LYS A 23 36.21 14.09 10.06
CA LYS A 23 34.86 14.48 10.47
C LYS A 23 33.93 14.69 9.28
N ALA A 24 34.40 15.34 8.22
CA ALA A 24 33.62 15.55 7.00
C ALA A 24 33.26 14.22 6.30
N ALA A 25 34.21 13.27 6.26
CA ALA A 25 33.95 11.94 5.71
C ALA A 25 32.93 11.15 6.54
N ALA A 26 33.00 11.23 7.87
CA ALA A 26 32.04 10.59 8.77
C ALA A 26 30.62 11.19 8.61
N ASP A 27 30.50 12.51 8.55
CA ASP A 27 29.25 13.23 8.33
C ASP A 27 28.60 12.83 7.00
N LYS A 28 29.40 12.79 5.92
CA LYS A 28 28.91 12.38 4.59
C LYS A 28 28.39 10.94 4.61
N LYS A 29 29.11 10.03 5.27
CA LYS A 29 28.70 8.61 5.37
C LYS A 29 27.43 8.44 6.20
N ALA A 30 27.25 9.22 7.26
CA ALA A 30 26.03 9.22 8.07
C ALA A 30 24.83 9.76 7.27
N ALA A 31 25.00 10.86 6.53
CA ALA A 31 23.96 11.42 5.68
C ALA A 31 23.53 10.46 4.57
N GLU A 32 24.48 9.77 3.93
CA GLU A 32 24.18 8.79 2.87
C GLU A 32 23.41 7.59 3.43
N LYS A 33 23.77 7.12 4.63
CA LYS A 33 23.08 6.02 5.31
C LYS A 33 21.65 6.40 5.69
N ALA A 34 21.43 7.61 6.18
CA ALA A 34 20.10 8.13 6.49
C ALA A 34 19.22 8.30 5.24
N ALA A 35 19.80 8.76 4.12
CA ALA A 35 19.08 8.88 2.86
C ALA A 35 18.68 7.50 2.29
N ALA A 36 19.59 6.52 2.33
CA ALA A 36 19.32 5.16 1.91
C ALA A 36 18.22 4.49 2.75
N GLU A 37 18.22 4.72 4.07
CA GLU A 37 17.21 4.15 4.97
C GLU A 37 15.83 4.76 4.74
N LYS A 38 15.74 6.09 4.54
CA LYS A 38 14.50 6.76 4.14
C LYS A 38 13.96 6.22 2.81
N ALA A 39 14.82 6.04 1.81
CA ALA A 39 14.41 5.50 0.51
C ALA A 39 13.91 4.05 0.60
N ALA A 40 14.51 3.23 1.47
CA ALA A 40 14.07 1.86 1.71
C ALA A 40 12.71 1.82 2.44
N ALA A 41 12.52 2.66 3.44
CA ALA A 41 11.25 2.79 4.17
C ALA A 41 10.10 3.23 3.24
N ASP A 42 10.35 4.22 2.39
CA ASP A 42 9.34 4.75 1.47
C ASP A 42 8.90 3.70 0.43
N LYS A 43 9.85 2.96 -0.13
CA LYS A 43 9.55 1.82 -1.03
C LYS A 43 8.70 0.74 -0.34
N LYS A 44 8.99 0.45 0.92
CA LYS A 44 8.26 -0.57 1.70
C LYS A 44 6.83 -0.10 1.98
N ALA A 45 6.65 1.17 2.33
CA ALA A 45 5.33 1.78 2.54
C ALA A 45 4.49 1.80 1.24
N ALA A 46 5.10 2.17 0.11
CA ALA A 46 4.43 2.17 -1.18
C ALA A 46 3.98 0.76 -1.60
N ALA A 47 4.84 -0.25 -1.40
CA ALA A 47 4.51 -1.65 -1.68
C ALA A 47 3.35 -2.17 -0.80
N GLU A 48 3.35 -1.81 0.49
CA GLU A 48 2.28 -2.22 1.40
C GLU A 48 0.94 -1.57 1.05
N LYS A 49 0.95 -0.27 0.71
CA LYS A 49 -0.25 0.44 0.26
C LYS A 49 -0.81 -0.19 -1.02
N ALA A 50 0.05 -0.53 -1.98
CA ALA A 50 -0.38 -1.19 -3.22
C ALA A 50 -0.97 -2.59 -2.97
N ALA A 51 -0.43 -3.35 -2.01
CA ALA A 51 -0.96 -4.66 -1.64
C ALA A 51 -2.33 -4.54 -0.95
N ALA A 52 -2.49 -3.55 -0.06
CA ALA A 52 -3.77 -3.28 0.60
C ALA A 52 -4.86 -2.87 -0.40
N ASP A 53 -4.53 -1.98 -1.35
CA ASP A 53 -5.46 -1.52 -2.39
C ASP A 53 -5.97 -2.68 -3.26
N LYS A 54 -5.06 -3.58 -3.68
CA LYS A 54 -5.43 -4.80 -4.43
C LYS A 54 -6.37 -5.71 -3.65
N LYS A 55 -6.13 -5.90 -2.35
CA LYS A 55 -7.02 -6.71 -1.49
C LYS A 55 -8.40 -6.06 -1.36
N ALA A 56 -8.45 -4.74 -1.19
CA ALA A 56 -9.71 -4.02 -1.10
C ALA A 56 -10.51 -4.09 -2.41
N ALA A 57 -9.85 -3.95 -3.56
CA ALA A 57 -10.49 -4.10 -4.87
C ALA A 57 -11.04 -5.51 -5.09
N ALA A 58 -10.27 -6.54 -4.73
CA ALA A 58 -10.71 -7.94 -4.83
C ALA A 58 -11.92 -8.23 -3.91
N ALA A 59 -11.91 -7.69 -2.69
CA ALA A 59 -13.03 -7.84 -1.75
C ALA A 59 -14.31 -7.17 -2.28
N LYS A 60 -14.22 -5.96 -2.84
CA LYS A 60 -15.37 -5.29 -3.48
C LYS A 60 -15.93 -6.10 -4.65
N ALA A 61 -15.06 -6.60 -5.54
CA ALA A 61 -15.49 -7.39 -6.68
C ALA A 61 -16.18 -8.70 -6.25
N ALA A 62 -15.68 -9.35 -5.19
CA ALA A 62 -16.31 -10.55 -4.63
C ALA A 62 -17.68 -10.25 -4.00
N ALA A 63 -17.79 -9.15 -3.25
CA ALA A 63 -19.06 -8.72 -2.66
C ALA A 63 -20.11 -8.37 -3.72
N GLU A 64 -19.71 -7.69 -4.80
CA GLU A 64 -20.60 -7.33 -5.91
C GLU A 64 -21.09 -8.58 -6.66
N LYS A 65 -20.20 -9.54 -6.93
CA LYS A 65 -20.61 -10.84 -7.51
C LYS A 65 -21.58 -11.60 -6.61
N ALA A 66 -21.35 -11.61 -5.30
CA ALA A 66 -22.24 -12.27 -4.36
C ALA A 66 -23.63 -11.60 -4.31
N ALA A 67 -23.68 -10.26 -4.36
CA ALA A 67 -24.93 -9.51 -4.43
C ALA A 67 -25.69 -9.80 -5.74
N ALA A 68 -24.99 -9.78 -6.88
CA ALA A 68 -25.57 -10.11 -8.17
C ALA A 68 -26.10 -11.55 -8.22
N ALA A 69 -25.36 -12.52 -7.67
CA ALA A 69 -25.79 -13.91 -7.60
C ALA A 69 -27.06 -14.09 -6.73
N LYS A 70 -27.15 -13.39 -5.59
CA LYS A 70 -28.36 -13.39 -4.76
C LYS A 70 -29.56 -12.78 -5.48
N ALA A 71 -29.38 -11.65 -6.13
CA ALA A 71 -30.45 -10.99 -6.88
C ALA A 71 -30.95 -11.88 -8.04
N ALA A 72 -30.04 -12.57 -8.73
CA ALA A 72 -30.41 -13.52 -9.79
C ALA A 72 -31.17 -14.74 -9.22
N ALA A 73 -30.74 -15.27 -8.08
CA ALA A 73 -31.42 -16.39 -7.42
C ALA A 73 -32.83 -16.01 -6.95
N GLU A 74 -33.02 -14.83 -6.35
CA GLU A 74 -34.37 -14.37 -5.97
C GLU A 74 -35.26 -14.09 -7.18
N ALA A 75 -34.70 -13.56 -8.27
CA ALA A 75 -35.47 -13.35 -9.50
C ALA A 75 -35.92 -14.68 -10.14
N ASP A 76 -35.05 -15.70 -10.13
CA ASP A 76 -35.36 -17.03 -10.63
C ASP A 76 -36.43 -17.72 -9.77
N ASP A 77 -36.35 -17.58 -8.45
CA ASP A 77 -37.34 -18.12 -7.50
C ASP A 77 -38.72 -17.48 -7.71
N ILE A 78 -38.79 -16.15 -7.83
CA ILE A 78 -40.04 -15.42 -8.11
C ILE A 78 -40.63 -15.84 -9.47
N PHE A 79 -39.79 -15.95 -10.50
CA PHE A 79 -40.26 -16.34 -11.83
C PHE A 79 -40.70 -17.80 -11.87
N GLY A 80 -39.99 -18.70 -11.20
CA GLY A 80 -40.35 -20.11 -11.06
C GLY A 80 -41.64 -20.31 -10.28
N GLU A 81 -41.87 -19.55 -9.21
CA GLU A 81 -43.09 -19.61 -8.42
C GLU A 81 -44.31 -19.10 -9.20
N LEU A 82 -44.14 -18.03 -10.00
CA LEU A 82 -45.18 -17.53 -10.90
C LEU A 82 -45.44 -18.50 -12.07
N SER A 83 -44.40 -19.06 -12.67
CA SER A 83 -44.50 -19.99 -13.80
C SER A 83 -45.06 -21.35 -13.41
N SER A 84 -44.82 -21.82 -12.18
CA SER A 84 -45.33 -23.10 -11.69
C SER A 84 -46.82 -23.07 -11.30
N GLY A 85 -47.45 -21.89 -11.37
CA GLY A 85 -48.88 -21.70 -11.12
C GLY A 85 -49.33 -22.02 -9.69
N LYS A 86 -48.39 -22.29 -8.77
CA LYS A 86 -48.71 -22.67 -7.38
C LYS A 86 -49.34 -21.53 -6.59
N ASN A 87 -49.05 -20.28 -6.97
CA ASN A 87 -49.54 -19.07 -6.30
C ASN A 87 -50.47 -18.21 -7.19
N ALA A 88 -50.95 -18.73 -8.32
CA ALA A 88 -51.93 -18.02 -9.14
C ALA A 88 -53.25 -17.84 -8.36
N PRO A 89 -53.84 -16.63 -8.32
CA PRO A 89 -55.15 -16.43 -7.70
C PRO A 89 -56.15 -17.34 -8.42
N LYS A 90 -56.95 -18.11 -7.66
CA LYS A 90 -58.00 -19.01 -8.19
C LYS A 90 -59.18 -18.26 -8.81
N THR A 91 -58.93 -17.16 -9.51
CA THR A 91 -59.95 -16.31 -10.13
C THR A 91 -59.92 -16.50 -11.63
N GLY A 92 -60.54 -17.58 -12.12
CA GLY A 92 -60.71 -17.76 -13.56
C GLY A 92 -60.96 -19.19 -13.97
N GLY A 93 -62.17 -19.70 -13.74
CA GLY A 93 -62.55 -21.01 -14.25
C GLY A 93 -63.90 -21.47 -13.71
N GLY A 94 -64.98 -20.80 -14.13
CA GLY A 94 -66.32 -21.24 -13.74
C GLY A 94 -67.44 -20.23 -13.95
N ALA A 95 -67.39 -19.40 -15.00
CA ALA A 95 -68.62 -18.81 -15.52
C ALA A 95 -69.39 -19.94 -16.21
N LYS A 96 -70.29 -20.60 -15.48
CA LYS A 96 -71.32 -21.48 -16.06
C LYS A 96 -72.25 -20.57 -16.88
N GLY A 97 -72.08 -20.59 -18.20
CA GLY A 97 -73.16 -20.36 -19.14
C GLY A 97 -74.13 -21.55 -19.13
#